data_AF-A0A1H2WVY2-F1
#
_entry.id   AF-A0A1H2WVY2-F1
#
_cell.length_a   1.000
_cell.length_b   1.000
_cell.length_c   1.000
_cell.angle_alpha   90.00
_cell.angle_beta   90.00
_cell.angle_gamma   90.00
#
_symmetry.space_group_name_H-M   'P 1'
#
loop_
_entity.id
_entity.type
_entity.pdbx_description
1 polymer ?
#
loop_
_entity_poly.entity_id
_entity_poly.type
_entity_poly.pdbx_seq_one_letter_code
_entity_poly.pdbx_strand_id
1 'polypeptide(L)'
;MYSLTPVTFDKTGRLFVPARLHHVSKHSTITITLMASEKCLHFSFNTIPPEGVFYKKKVDPDGRVLLPASFRHSLQWEEETLLEWDESEGDLYLKTYTASCALCRKKEELLPAGQSYLCLDCREESSHAETNRWKSTLDQLFSDHFTYCRKALTLEDTEDVHQARVTGRRLQALIDFLGIPRSHDVRTRLKRIHRLLAPLRESDVIISSFQSLLDQTTDPRQEEVFKTVLRLQYLKQKKHQQALLTKLPEMIKDAHMKQWHFFLESELPLFSRFFPLKDRLEKKESTYRKTFRRYESIKDRHGWTHARTLAALHDVRLQTKEMRYLYKYTSSIYQFDGNRSEELYKQMQPLLGDINDRRDWLREIHKKKVKTRLSQNGVQILSRIFNEEIYRLHKELVRL
;
A
#
# COMPACT_ATOMS: atom_id res chain seq x y z
N MET A 1 -17.86 -19.16 -18.18
CA MET A 1 -19.20 -18.95 -17.61
C MET A 1 -19.28 -17.56 -17.00
N TYR A 2 -19.98 -16.64 -17.65
CA TYR A 2 -20.31 -15.35 -17.04
C TYR A 2 -21.47 -15.59 -16.08
N SER A 3 -21.26 -15.35 -14.79
CA SER A 3 -22.38 -15.31 -13.84
C SER A 3 -23.25 -14.13 -14.21
N LEU A 4 -24.42 -14.37 -14.80
CA LEU A 4 -25.34 -13.30 -15.13
C LEU A 4 -25.87 -12.70 -13.82
N THR A 5 -26.00 -11.38 -13.79
CA THR A 5 -26.60 -10.68 -12.66
C THR A 5 -28.01 -11.24 -12.43
N PRO A 6 -28.40 -11.49 -11.17
CA PRO A 6 -29.77 -11.90 -10.86
C PRO A 6 -30.76 -10.93 -11.50
N VAL A 7 -31.82 -11.47 -12.09
CA VAL A 7 -32.90 -10.70 -12.72
C VAL A 7 -34.19 -10.91 -11.94
N THR A 8 -35.03 -9.87 -11.89
CA THR A 8 -36.38 -9.95 -11.33
C THR A 8 -37.42 -9.69 -12.41
N PHE A 9 -38.68 -9.96 -12.10
CA PHE A 9 -39.79 -9.54 -12.95
C PHE A 9 -40.02 -8.03 -12.82
N ASP A 10 -40.54 -7.42 -13.88
CA ASP A 10 -41.24 -6.15 -13.73
C ASP A 10 -42.68 -6.37 -13.25
N LYS A 11 -43.37 -5.26 -12.92
CA LYS A 11 -44.78 -5.25 -12.45
C LYS A 11 -45.77 -5.96 -13.38
N THR A 12 -45.40 -6.21 -14.64
CA THR A 12 -46.25 -6.89 -15.62
C THR A 12 -45.86 -8.35 -15.82
N GLY A 13 -44.86 -8.85 -15.09
CA GLY A 13 -44.33 -10.21 -15.24
C GLY A 13 -43.41 -10.38 -16.44
N ARG A 14 -42.81 -9.29 -16.95
CA ARG A 14 -41.78 -9.38 -18.00
C ARG A 14 -40.39 -9.50 -17.38
N LEU A 15 -39.48 -10.08 -18.15
CA LEU A 15 -38.09 -10.29 -17.76
C LEU A 15 -37.15 -9.91 -18.90
N PHE A 16 -36.01 -9.33 -18.57
CA PHE A 16 -34.99 -8.94 -19.55
C PHE A 16 -34.22 -10.16 -20.05
N VAL A 17 -34.21 -10.33 -21.37
CA VAL A 17 -33.37 -11.30 -22.05
C VAL A 17 -31.95 -10.70 -22.17
N PRO A 18 -30.88 -11.41 -21.79
CA PRO A 18 -29.51 -10.91 -21.85
C PRO A 18 -29.14 -10.35 -23.24
N ALA A 19 -28.49 -9.18 -23.29
CA ALA A 19 -28.17 -8.47 -24.54
C ALA A 19 -27.38 -9.31 -25.55
N ARG A 20 -26.54 -10.22 -25.06
CA ARG A 20 -25.81 -11.19 -25.88
C ARG A 20 -26.72 -12.10 -26.70
N LEU A 21 -28.00 -12.19 -26.40
CA LEU A 21 -29.00 -12.99 -27.13
C LEU A 21 -29.88 -12.13 -28.04
N HIS A 22 -29.71 -10.81 -28.00
CA HIS A 22 -30.52 -9.89 -28.81
C HIS A 22 -30.28 -10.07 -30.32
N HIS A 23 -29.09 -10.51 -30.71
CA HIS A 23 -28.79 -10.80 -32.11
C HIS A 23 -29.59 -12.00 -32.66
N VAL A 24 -29.94 -12.96 -31.79
CA VAL A 24 -30.83 -14.07 -32.13
C VAL A 24 -32.29 -13.63 -32.00
N SER A 25 -32.64 -12.70 -31.11
CA SER A 25 -34.04 -12.40 -30.79
C SER A 25 -34.73 -11.33 -31.63
N LYS A 26 -34.01 -10.46 -32.36
CA LYS A 26 -34.61 -9.30 -33.06
C LYS A 26 -35.69 -9.67 -34.11
N HIS A 27 -35.67 -10.90 -34.62
CA HIS A 27 -36.69 -11.41 -35.57
C HIS A 27 -37.25 -12.78 -35.21
N SER A 28 -36.83 -13.37 -34.09
CA SER A 28 -37.12 -14.77 -33.76
C SER A 28 -38.20 -14.87 -32.70
N THR A 29 -39.14 -15.80 -32.92
CA THR A 29 -40.09 -16.19 -31.88
C THR A 29 -39.36 -17.12 -30.92
N ILE A 30 -39.30 -16.77 -29.63
CA ILE A 30 -38.74 -17.67 -28.62
C ILE A 30 -39.81 -18.66 -28.21
N THR A 31 -39.44 -19.94 -28.12
CA THR A 31 -40.26 -20.96 -27.49
C THR A 31 -39.80 -21.15 -26.06
N ILE A 32 -40.72 -20.98 -25.12
CA ILE A 32 -40.49 -21.11 -23.68
C ILE A 32 -41.18 -22.37 -23.22
N THR A 33 -40.43 -23.35 -22.73
CA THR A 33 -40.96 -24.62 -22.24
C THR A 33 -40.85 -24.68 -20.73
N LEU A 34 -41.94 -25.03 -20.04
CA LEU A 34 -41.94 -25.24 -18.60
C LEU A 34 -41.39 -26.62 -18.27
N MET A 35 -40.23 -26.67 -17.61
CA MET A 35 -39.60 -27.90 -17.13
C MET A 35 -39.95 -28.10 -15.65
N ALA A 36 -41.17 -28.60 -15.39
CA ALA A 36 -41.72 -28.66 -14.03
C ALA A 36 -40.89 -29.51 -13.05
N SER A 37 -40.31 -30.63 -13.53
CA SER A 37 -39.43 -31.50 -12.74
C SER A 37 -38.17 -30.78 -12.24
N GLU A 38 -37.66 -29.84 -13.05
CA GLU A 38 -36.43 -29.10 -12.78
C GLU A 38 -36.68 -27.71 -12.18
N LYS A 39 -37.95 -27.33 -12.01
CA LYS A 39 -38.39 -26.01 -11.56
C LYS A 39 -37.72 -24.87 -12.34
N CYS A 40 -37.63 -25.01 -13.67
CA CYS A 40 -37.01 -24.03 -14.55
C CYS A 40 -37.83 -23.81 -15.83
N LEU A 41 -37.47 -22.79 -16.60
CA LEU A 41 -37.99 -22.53 -17.93
C LEU A 41 -36.86 -22.67 -18.96
N HIS A 42 -37.06 -23.48 -20.00
CA HIS A 42 -36.15 -23.61 -21.13
C HIS A 42 -36.56 -22.66 -22.25
N PHE A 43 -35.61 -21.91 -22.80
CA PHE A 43 -35.79 -20.93 -23.87
C PHE A 43 -35.02 -21.39 -25.11
N SER A 44 -35.75 -21.72 -26.17
CA SER A 44 -35.17 -22.11 -27.45
C SER A 44 -35.53 -21.13 -28.56
N PHE A 45 -34.55 -20.82 -29.43
CA PHE A 45 -34.72 -19.81 -30.48
C PHE A 45 -35.02 -20.38 -31.86
N ASN A 46 -34.68 -21.65 -32.14
CA ASN A 46 -34.78 -22.23 -33.48
C ASN A 46 -35.02 -23.76 -33.51
N THR A 47 -35.44 -24.37 -32.39
CA THR A 47 -35.64 -25.82 -32.30
C THR A 47 -37.12 -26.18 -32.17
N ILE A 48 -37.46 -27.40 -32.61
CA ILE A 48 -38.75 -28.03 -32.30
C ILE A 48 -38.84 -28.09 -30.76
N PRO A 49 -39.93 -27.60 -30.14
CA PRO A 49 -40.06 -27.64 -28.68
C PRO A 49 -39.89 -29.07 -28.20
N PRO A 50 -39.16 -29.30 -27.09
CA PRO A 50 -39.21 -30.59 -26.41
C PRO A 50 -40.66 -30.90 -26.01
N GLU A 51 -40.98 -32.19 -25.84
CA GLU A 51 -42.32 -32.62 -25.41
C GLU A 51 -42.69 -31.93 -24.09
N GLY A 52 -43.84 -31.24 -24.05
CA GLY A 52 -44.27 -30.53 -22.85
C GLY A 52 -45.17 -29.31 -23.11
N VAL A 53 -45.45 -28.56 -22.04
CA VAL A 53 -46.21 -27.30 -22.11
C VAL A 53 -45.26 -26.19 -22.55
N PHE A 54 -45.44 -25.71 -23.78
CA PHE A 54 -44.63 -24.61 -24.34
C PHE A 54 -45.48 -23.37 -24.64
N TYR A 55 -44.83 -22.22 -24.63
CA TYR A 55 -45.40 -20.92 -24.95
C TYR A 55 -44.49 -20.18 -25.92
N LYS A 56 -45.03 -19.77 -27.07
CA LYS A 56 -44.29 -19.01 -28.07
C LYS A 56 -44.50 -17.51 -27.87
N LYS A 57 -43.41 -16.74 -27.74
CA LYS A 57 -43.48 -15.29 -27.55
C LYS A 57 -42.38 -14.57 -28.32
N LYS A 58 -42.71 -13.40 -28.87
CA LYS A 58 -41.72 -12.48 -29.43
C LYS A 58 -41.11 -11.66 -28.30
N VAL A 59 -39.80 -11.42 -28.38
CA VAL A 59 -39.12 -10.42 -27.54
C VAL A 59 -39.56 -9.03 -27.98
N ASP A 60 -39.88 -8.16 -27.03
CA ASP A 60 -40.24 -6.78 -27.34
C ASP A 60 -39.02 -5.96 -27.80
N PRO A 61 -39.20 -4.75 -28.36
CA PRO A 61 -38.10 -3.92 -28.83
C PRO A 61 -37.06 -3.57 -27.76
N ASP A 62 -37.45 -3.63 -26.47
CA ASP A 62 -36.59 -3.35 -25.32
C ASP A 62 -35.83 -4.60 -24.84
N GLY A 63 -35.99 -5.75 -25.51
CA GLY A 63 -35.30 -6.99 -25.15
C GLY A 63 -35.97 -7.75 -24.01
N ARG A 64 -37.26 -7.52 -23.74
CA ARG A 64 -38.00 -8.20 -22.66
C ARG A 64 -38.97 -9.24 -23.20
N VAL A 65 -39.28 -10.24 -22.37
CA VAL A 65 -40.25 -11.28 -22.68
C VAL A 65 -41.28 -11.40 -21.56
N LEU A 66 -42.56 -11.43 -21.92
CA LEU A 66 -43.65 -11.62 -20.96
C LEU A 66 -43.81 -13.11 -20.64
N LEU A 67 -43.65 -13.48 -19.37
CA LEU A 67 -43.87 -14.85 -18.91
C LEU A 67 -45.33 -15.08 -18.50
N PRO A 68 -46.00 -16.12 -19.03
CA PRO A 68 -47.37 -16.45 -18.63
C PRO A 68 -47.52 -16.58 -17.11
N ALA A 69 -48.62 -16.05 -16.57
CA ALA A 69 -48.92 -16.17 -15.15
C ALA A 69 -48.98 -17.63 -14.70
N SER A 70 -49.48 -18.53 -15.53
CA SER A 70 -49.51 -19.97 -15.27
C SER A 70 -48.12 -20.56 -15.04
N PHE A 71 -47.11 -20.15 -15.82
CA PHE A 71 -45.74 -20.64 -15.65
C PHE A 71 -45.13 -20.12 -14.35
N ARG A 72 -45.34 -18.82 -14.05
CA ARG A 72 -44.88 -18.21 -12.80
C ARG A 72 -45.52 -18.86 -11.57
N HIS A 73 -46.83 -19.08 -11.58
CA HIS A 73 -47.53 -19.75 -10.49
C HIS A 73 -47.05 -21.19 -10.30
N SER A 74 -46.86 -21.96 -11.37
CA SER A 74 -46.34 -23.33 -11.28
C SER A 74 -44.94 -23.41 -10.67
N LEU A 75 -44.11 -22.38 -10.89
CA LEU A 75 -42.75 -22.28 -10.34
C LEU A 75 -42.68 -21.51 -9.01
N GLN A 76 -43.82 -21.04 -8.49
CA GLN A 76 -43.90 -20.19 -7.30
C GLN A 76 -43.03 -18.93 -7.41
N TRP A 77 -42.99 -18.34 -8.60
CA TRP A 77 -42.23 -17.12 -8.88
C TRP A 77 -43.09 -15.86 -8.72
N GLU A 78 -42.66 -15.01 -7.80
CA GLU A 78 -43.25 -13.71 -7.47
C GLU A 78 -42.39 -12.56 -8.04
N GLU A 79 -42.89 -11.32 -7.97
CA GLU A 79 -42.22 -10.14 -8.55
C GLU A 79 -40.77 -9.96 -8.04
N GLU A 80 -40.54 -10.21 -6.74
CA GLU A 80 -39.24 -10.08 -6.07
C GLU A 80 -38.35 -11.33 -6.18
N THR A 81 -38.82 -12.39 -6.85
CA THR A 81 -38.03 -13.61 -7.00
C THR A 81 -36.80 -13.31 -7.84
N LEU A 82 -35.62 -13.51 -7.23
CA LEU A 82 -34.36 -13.46 -7.95
C LEU A 82 -34.24 -14.69 -8.85
N LEU A 83 -34.03 -14.46 -10.13
CA LEU A 83 -33.85 -15.49 -11.14
C LEU A 83 -32.45 -15.39 -11.75
N GLU A 84 -31.94 -16.50 -12.25
CA GLU A 84 -30.72 -16.54 -13.02
C GLU A 84 -30.91 -17.26 -14.34
N TRP A 85 -30.19 -16.78 -15.34
CA TRP A 85 -30.05 -17.40 -16.64
C TRP A 85 -28.85 -18.35 -16.60
N ASP A 86 -29.10 -19.61 -16.93
CA ASP A 86 -28.10 -20.65 -17.10
C ASP A 86 -28.03 -21.03 -18.59
N GLU A 87 -26.82 -21.31 -19.08
CA GLU A 87 -26.58 -21.63 -20.48
C GLU A 87 -25.85 -22.96 -20.55
N SER A 88 -26.51 -23.96 -21.13
CA SER A 88 -25.99 -25.31 -21.26
C SER A 88 -26.28 -25.82 -22.67
N GLU A 89 -25.24 -26.29 -23.36
CA GLU A 89 -25.35 -26.91 -24.69
C GLU A 89 -25.98 -26.00 -25.77
N GLY A 90 -25.89 -24.68 -25.62
CA GLY A 90 -26.49 -23.71 -26.55
C GLY A 90 -27.96 -23.39 -26.26
N ASP A 91 -28.54 -24.03 -25.25
CA ASP A 91 -29.85 -23.73 -24.71
C ASP A 91 -29.78 -22.79 -23.51
N LEU A 92 -30.87 -22.09 -23.25
CA LEU A 92 -31.00 -21.19 -22.11
C LEU A 92 -32.05 -21.68 -21.14
N TYR A 93 -31.71 -21.63 -19.87
CA TYR A 93 -32.60 -21.99 -18.78
C TYR A 93 -32.75 -20.79 -17.86
N LEU A 94 -33.97 -20.47 -17.48
CA LEU A 94 -34.25 -19.51 -16.41
C LEU A 94 -34.67 -20.31 -15.18
N LYS A 95 -33.99 -20.09 -14.06
CA LYS A 95 -34.25 -20.79 -12.79
C LYS A 95 -34.20 -19.82 -11.62
N THR A 96 -34.69 -20.23 -10.46
CA THR A 96 -34.54 -19.44 -9.23
C THR A 96 -33.07 -19.26 -8.91
N TYR A 97 -32.64 -18.02 -8.74
CA TYR A 97 -31.27 -17.69 -8.35
C TYR A 97 -30.98 -18.35 -7.01
N THR A 98 -30.01 -19.25 -7.00
CA THR A 98 -29.48 -19.79 -5.76
C THR A 98 -28.13 -19.14 -5.53
N ALA A 99 -28.01 -18.38 -4.43
CA ALA A 99 -26.72 -17.86 -4.02
C ALA A 99 -25.70 -19.01 -3.99
N SER A 100 -24.52 -18.74 -4.53
CA SER A 100 -23.42 -19.70 -4.55
C SER A 100 -22.11 -18.96 -4.34
N CYS A 101 -21.11 -19.68 -3.83
CA CYS A 101 -19.78 -19.15 -3.66
C CYS A 101 -19.23 -18.72 -5.01
N ALA A 102 -18.78 -17.47 -5.11
CA ALA A 102 -18.24 -16.90 -6.35
C ALA A 102 -16.99 -17.64 -6.85
N LEU A 103 -16.30 -18.38 -5.98
CA LEU A 103 -15.08 -19.11 -6.31
C LEU A 103 -15.34 -20.59 -6.62
N CYS A 104 -15.97 -21.33 -5.70
CA CYS A 104 -16.13 -22.79 -5.83
C CYS A 104 -17.57 -23.25 -6.15
N ARG A 105 -18.53 -22.32 -6.26
CA ARG A 105 -19.96 -22.59 -6.54
C ARG A 105 -20.71 -23.44 -5.50
N LYS A 106 -20.11 -23.78 -4.36
CA LYS A 106 -20.84 -24.36 -3.20
C LYS A 106 -22.00 -23.43 -2.80
N LYS A 107 -23.12 -24.02 -2.37
CA LYS A 107 -24.35 -23.30 -2.00
C LYS A 107 -24.57 -23.17 -0.49
N GLU A 108 -23.68 -23.77 0.31
CA GLU A 108 -23.76 -23.84 1.76
C GLU A 108 -22.77 -22.84 2.40
N GLU A 109 -23.06 -22.47 3.65
CA GLU A 109 -22.20 -21.61 4.48
C GLU A 109 -21.77 -20.30 3.81
N LEU A 110 -22.70 -19.72 3.05
CA LEU A 110 -22.46 -18.52 2.28
C LEU A 110 -22.45 -17.27 3.15
N LEU A 111 -21.45 -16.43 2.91
CA LEU A 111 -21.29 -15.13 3.52
C LEU A 111 -21.26 -14.05 2.45
N PRO A 112 -21.92 -12.90 2.68
CA PRO A 112 -21.90 -11.79 1.73
C PRO A 112 -20.49 -11.19 1.61
N ALA A 113 -20.08 -10.89 0.38
CA ALA A 113 -18.80 -10.29 0.01
C ALA A 113 -19.03 -9.25 -1.10
N GLY A 114 -19.49 -8.05 -0.73
CA GLY A 114 -19.87 -7.01 -1.69
C GLY A 114 -21.17 -7.40 -2.41
N GLN A 115 -21.10 -7.56 -3.74
CA GLN A 115 -22.25 -7.96 -4.58
C GLN A 115 -22.33 -9.48 -4.81
N SER A 116 -21.46 -10.26 -4.18
CA SER A 116 -21.41 -11.72 -4.33
C SER A 116 -21.37 -12.42 -2.96
N TYR A 117 -21.32 -13.75 -2.98
CA TYR A 117 -21.21 -14.59 -1.80
C TYR A 117 -19.94 -15.43 -1.86
N LEU A 118 -19.36 -15.76 -0.71
CA LEU A 118 -18.26 -16.71 -0.56
C LEU A 118 -18.64 -17.74 0.51
N CYS A 119 -18.37 -19.02 0.28
CA CYS A 119 -18.48 -20.01 1.35
C CYS A 119 -17.35 -19.83 2.38
N LEU A 120 -17.52 -20.37 3.58
CA LEU A 120 -16.53 -20.31 4.66
C LEU A 120 -15.14 -20.79 4.22
N ASP A 121 -15.05 -21.98 3.60
CA ASP A 121 -13.78 -22.54 3.10
C ASP A 121 -13.01 -21.57 2.19
N CYS A 122 -13.67 -21.05 1.15
CA CYS A 122 -13.04 -20.15 0.20
C CYS A 122 -12.63 -18.82 0.84
N ARG A 123 -13.41 -18.35 1.83
CA ARG A 123 -13.09 -17.16 2.60
C ARG A 123 -11.86 -17.38 3.49
N GLU A 124 -11.75 -18.54 4.13
CA GLU A 124 -10.60 -18.90 4.94
C GLU A 124 -9.36 -19.10 4.09
N GLU A 125 -9.44 -19.87 3.01
CA GLU A 125 -8.34 -20.07 2.07
C GLU A 125 -7.81 -18.74 1.51
N SER A 126 -8.72 -17.83 1.13
CA SER A 126 -8.35 -16.48 0.68
C SER A 126 -7.62 -15.68 1.77
N SER A 127 -8.11 -15.76 3.01
CA SER A 127 -7.48 -15.11 4.18
C SER A 127 -6.11 -15.69 4.51
N HIS A 128 -5.94 -17.01 4.39
CA HIS A 128 -4.66 -17.69 4.58
C HIS A 128 -3.67 -17.28 3.48
N ALA A 129 -4.11 -17.25 2.22
CA ALA A 129 -3.27 -16.81 1.11
C ALA A 129 -2.82 -15.35 1.27
N GLU A 130 -3.73 -14.45 1.68
CA GLU A 130 -3.38 -13.06 2.00
C GLU A 130 -2.36 -12.96 3.14
N THR A 131 -2.59 -13.69 4.23
CA THR A 131 -1.68 -13.73 5.39
C THR A 131 -0.31 -14.26 5.02
N ASN A 132 -0.23 -15.30 4.18
CA ASN A 132 1.03 -15.86 3.70
C ASN A 132 1.84 -14.87 2.85
N ARG A 133 1.18 -14.05 2.02
CA ARG A 133 1.87 -13.00 1.23
C ARG A 133 2.44 -11.90 2.13
N TRP A 134 1.69 -11.49 3.15
CA TRP A 134 2.19 -10.59 4.20
C TRP A 134 3.37 -11.20 4.96
N LYS A 135 3.23 -12.44 5.42
CA LYS A 135 4.24 -13.19 6.17
C LYS A 135 5.55 -13.26 5.40
N SER A 136 5.52 -13.71 4.14
CA SER A 136 6.71 -13.81 3.29
C SER A 136 7.42 -12.46 3.13
N THR A 137 6.66 -11.39 2.85
CA THR A 137 7.25 -10.05 2.67
C THR A 137 7.86 -9.50 3.95
N LEU A 138 7.16 -9.63 5.07
CA LEU A 138 7.64 -9.17 6.37
C LEU A 138 8.85 -9.96 6.84
N ASP A 139 8.84 -11.28 6.68
CA ASP A 139 9.93 -12.16 7.10
C ASP A 139 11.22 -11.89 6.33
N GLN A 140 11.11 -11.69 5.01
CA GLN A 140 12.26 -11.27 4.19
C GLN A 140 12.84 -9.94 4.69
N LEU A 141 11.99 -8.93 4.90
CA LEU A 141 12.43 -7.62 5.40
C LEU A 141 13.07 -7.69 6.77
N PHE A 142 12.55 -8.54 7.65
CA PHE A 142 13.09 -8.77 8.98
C PHE A 142 14.44 -9.49 8.92
N SER A 143 14.55 -10.54 8.11
CA SER A 143 15.80 -11.27 7.86
C SER A 143 16.89 -10.35 7.32
N ASP A 144 16.58 -9.54 6.30
CA ASP A 144 17.50 -8.53 5.77
C ASP A 144 17.92 -7.55 6.87
N HIS A 145 16.95 -7.03 7.64
CA HIS A 145 17.22 -6.09 8.73
C HIS A 145 18.14 -6.68 9.80
N PHE A 146 17.90 -7.91 10.24
CA PHE A 146 18.74 -8.60 11.21
C PHE A 146 20.13 -8.89 10.66
N THR A 147 20.23 -9.30 9.40
CA THR A 147 21.50 -9.54 8.73
C THR A 147 22.35 -8.27 8.70
N TYR A 148 21.78 -7.14 8.28
CA TYR A 148 22.51 -5.87 8.29
C TYR A 148 22.80 -5.35 9.69
N CYS A 149 21.94 -5.62 10.69
CA CYS A 149 22.27 -5.30 12.09
C CYS A 149 23.50 -6.09 12.58
N ARG A 150 23.65 -7.36 12.18
CA ARG A 150 24.83 -8.16 12.51
C ARG A 150 26.07 -7.62 11.79
N LYS A 151 25.98 -7.32 10.50
CA LYS A 151 27.09 -6.72 9.75
C LYS A 151 27.50 -5.34 10.30
N ALA A 152 26.54 -4.52 10.71
CA ALA A 152 26.81 -3.23 11.35
C ALA A 152 27.64 -3.32 12.65
N LEU A 153 27.77 -4.50 13.26
CA LEU A 153 28.66 -4.70 14.41
C LEU A 153 30.14 -4.81 14.03
N THR A 154 30.49 -5.07 12.76
CA THR A 154 31.89 -5.09 12.31
C THR A 154 32.48 -3.68 12.25
N LEU A 155 31.63 -2.67 12.02
CA LEU A 155 32.00 -1.27 11.81
C LEU A 155 32.93 -1.04 10.61
N GLU A 156 33.08 -2.03 9.73
CA GLU A 156 33.96 -1.96 8.55
C GLU A 156 33.33 -1.14 7.42
N ASP A 157 32.02 -1.32 7.19
CA ASP A 157 31.28 -0.62 6.15
C ASP A 157 30.12 0.20 6.74
N THR A 158 30.14 1.51 6.50
CA THR A 158 29.07 2.43 6.91
C THR A 158 27.75 2.13 6.19
N GLU A 159 27.80 1.44 5.05
CA GLU A 159 26.63 1.04 4.28
C GLU A 159 25.81 -0.03 5.01
N ASP A 160 26.43 -0.88 5.84
CA ASP A 160 25.68 -1.85 6.65
C ASP A 160 24.76 -1.16 7.66
N VAL A 161 25.23 -0.08 8.30
CA VAL A 161 24.40 0.76 9.17
C VAL A 161 23.30 1.44 8.36
N HIS A 162 23.60 1.89 7.13
CA HIS A 162 22.61 2.48 6.24
C HIS A 162 21.50 1.47 5.89
N GLN A 163 21.87 0.29 5.42
CA GLN A 163 20.94 -0.76 5.01
C GLN A 163 20.13 -1.28 6.18
N ALA A 164 20.73 -1.49 7.36
CA ALA A 164 20.01 -1.83 8.59
C ALA A 164 18.90 -0.80 8.90
N ARG A 165 19.19 0.49 8.74
CA ARG A 165 18.16 1.54 8.92
C ARG A 165 17.12 1.54 7.82
N VAL A 166 17.51 1.30 6.57
CA VAL A 166 16.59 1.32 5.42
C VAL A 166 15.60 0.16 5.51
N THR A 167 16.08 -1.08 5.68
CA THR A 167 15.25 -2.29 5.83
C THR A 167 14.36 -2.20 7.05
N GLY A 168 14.91 -1.75 8.19
CA GLY A 168 14.13 -1.56 9.40
C GLY A 168 13.01 -0.51 9.24
N ARG A 169 13.22 0.55 8.46
CA ARG A 169 12.18 1.59 8.24
C ARG A 169 11.08 1.07 7.34
N ARG A 170 11.43 0.28 6.31
CA ARG A 170 10.46 -0.40 5.43
C ARG A 170 9.60 -1.36 6.24
N LEU A 171 10.23 -2.19 7.07
CA LEU A 171 9.53 -3.09 7.98
C LEU A 171 8.60 -2.33 8.95
N GLN A 172 9.11 -1.27 9.59
CA GLN A 172 8.30 -0.44 10.48
C GLN A 172 7.11 0.20 9.77
N ALA A 173 7.27 0.67 8.53
CA ALA A 173 6.18 1.25 7.75
C ALA A 173 5.06 0.23 7.50
N LEU A 174 5.41 -1.02 7.17
CA LEU A 174 4.43 -2.09 6.98
C LEU A 174 3.74 -2.52 8.28
N ILE A 175 4.50 -2.65 9.38
CA ILE A 175 3.95 -2.95 10.71
C ILE A 175 2.97 -1.84 11.16
N ASP A 176 3.33 -0.57 10.93
CA ASP A 176 2.46 0.57 11.20
C ASP A 176 1.23 0.59 10.29
N PHE A 177 1.39 0.17 9.03
CA PHE A 177 0.31 0.12 8.05
C PHE A 177 -0.68 -1.01 8.30
N LEU A 178 -0.22 -2.16 8.82
CA LEU A 178 -1.06 -3.24 9.37
C LEU A 178 -1.88 -2.77 10.58
N GLY A 179 -1.44 -1.72 11.27
CA GLY A 179 -2.14 -1.15 12.42
C GLY A 179 -1.75 -1.82 13.73
N ILE A 180 -0.56 -2.42 13.78
CA ILE A 180 -0.05 -3.07 14.98
C ILE A 180 0.16 -2.02 16.09
N PRO A 181 -0.35 -2.26 17.32
CA PRO A 181 -0.31 -1.28 18.40
C PRO A 181 1.10 -0.75 18.70
N ARG A 182 1.19 0.52 19.14
CA ARG A 182 2.47 1.15 19.51
C ARG A 182 3.20 0.45 20.66
N SER A 183 2.44 -0.21 21.53
CA SER A 183 2.92 -0.99 22.68
C SER A 183 3.41 -2.38 22.31
N HIS A 184 3.10 -2.88 21.10
CA HIS A 184 3.46 -4.23 20.69
C HIS A 184 4.98 -4.44 20.70
N ASP A 185 5.44 -5.62 21.14
CA ASP A 185 6.86 -5.89 21.38
C ASP A 185 7.71 -5.77 20.12
N VAL A 186 7.25 -6.37 19.02
CA VAL A 186 7.88 -6.24 17.68
C VAL A 186 8.15 -4.78 17.33
N ARG A 187 7.14 -3.92 17.48
CA ARG A 187 7.23 -2.49 17.16
C ARG A 187 8.15 -1.75 18.12
N THR A 188 8.04 -2.03 19.41
CA THR A 188 8.90 -1.43 20.44
C THR A 188 10.37 -1.78 20.21
N ARG A 189 10.67 -3.03 19.84
CA ARG A 189 12.02 -3.50 19.52
C ARG A 189 12.58 -2.82 18.28
N LEU A 190 11.85 -2.83 17.16
CA LEU A 190 12.28 -2.13 15.93
C LEU A 190 12.61 -0.68 16.24
N LYS A 191 11.74 0.02 16.97
CA LYS A 191 11.98 1.41 17.38
C LYS A 191 13.24 1.58 18.23
N ARG A 192 13.55 0.65 19.13
CA ARG A 192 14.79 0.68 19.94
C ARG A 192 16.04 0.51 19.08
N ILE A 193 16.04 -0.46 18.16
CA ILE A 193 17.14 -0.67 17.21
C ILE A 193 17.32 0.57 16.33
N HIS A 194 16.24 1.14 15.79
CA HIS A 194 16.29 2.38 15.00
C HIS A 194 16.89 3.57 15.76
N ARG A 195 16.50 3.74 17.03
CA ARG A 195 17.05 4.81 17.89
C ARG A 195 18.54 4.63 18.14
N LEU A 196 19.04 3.40 18.16
CA LEU A 196 20.46 3.09 18.34
C LEU A 196 21.26 3.35 17.06
N LEU A 197 20.75 2.89 15.91
CA LEU A 197 21.39 3.08 14.59
C LEU A 197 21.36 4.54 14.12
N ALA A 198 20.34 5.31 14.53
CA ALA A 198 20.07 6.61 13.94
C ALA A 198 21.19 7.64 14.10
N PRO A 199 21.75 7.85 15.31
CA PRO A 199 22.82 8.83 15.51
C PRO A 199 24.12 8.44 14.81
N LEU A 200 24.45 7.15 14.75
CA LEU A 200 25.65 6.68 14.06
C LEU A 200 25.59 7.02 12.58
N ARG A 201 24.50 6.62 11.90
CA ARG A 201 24.32 6.93 10.47
C ARG A 201 24.22 8.43 10.20
N GLU A 202 23.65 9.22 11.12
CA GLU A 202 23.66 10.69 10.99
C GLU A 202 25.10 11.23 10.99
N SER A 203 25.95 10.75 11.90
CA SER A 203 27.38 11.08 11.89
C SER A 203 28.08 10.62 10.60
N ASP A 204 27.83 9.40 10.12
CA ASP A 204 28.46 8.88 8.89
C ASP A 204 28.12 9.75 7.67
N VAL A 205 26.85 10.13 7.52
CA VAL A 205 26.40 11.00 6.41
C VAL A 205 27.07 12.37 6.50
N ILE A 206 27.08 12.99 7.68
CA ILE A 206 27.70 14.31 7.86
C ILE A 206 29.20 14.25 7.57
N ILE A 207 29.90 13.22 8.06
CA ILE A 207 31.34 13.04 7.82
C ILE A 207 31.60 12.92 6.31
N SER A 208 30.88 12.03 5.62
CA SER A 208 31.04 11.84 4.17
C SER A 208 30.79 13.14 3.40
N SER A 209 29.71 13.86 3.71
CA SER A 209 29.38 15.12 3.03
C SER A 209 30.41 16.22 3.29
N PHE A 210 30.82 16.42 4.55
CA PHE A 210 31.79 17.46 4.88
C PHE A 210 33.21 17.12 4.40
N GLN A 211 33.56 15.85 4.29
CA GLN A 211 34.82 15.44 3.66
C GLN A 211 34.80 15.80 2.17
N SER A 212 33.72 15.48 1.46
CA SER A 212 33.58 15.86 0.05
C SER A 212 33.64 17.38 -0.16
N LEU A 213 33.01 18.17 0.71
CA LEU A 213 33.10 19.64 0.68
C LEU A 213 34.50 20.16 1.00
N LEU A 214 35.21 19.52 1.94
CA LEU A 214 36.59 19.86 2.27
C LEU A 214 37.52 19.58 1.08
N ASP A 215 37.33 18.47 0.38
CA ASP A 215 38.15 18.09 -0.77
C ASP A 215 37.94 19.03 -1.97
N GLN A 216 36.78 19.69 -2.05
CA GLN A 216 36.42 20.61 -3.14
C GLN A 216 36.71 22.09 -2.84
N THR A 217 36.93 22.46 -1.57
CA THR A 217 37.10 23.87 -1.21
C THR A 217 38.53 24.33 -1.39
N THR A 218 38.69 25.54 -1.91
CA THR A 218 39.98 26.25 -2.01
C THR A 218 40.06 27.47 -1.11
N ASP A 219 38.98 27.81 -0.39
CA ASP A 219 38.94 28.94 0.54
C ASP A 219 39.40 28.48 1.94
N PRO A 220 40.56 28.96 2.44
CA PRO A 220 41.10 28.54 3.73
C PRO A 220 40.13 28.75 4.90
N ARG A 221 39.23 29.74 4.79
CA ARG A 221 38.25 30.05 5.85
C ARG A 221 37.13 29.01 5.90
N GLN A 222 36.75 28.44 4.76
CA GLN A 222 35.77 27.35 4.69
C GLN A 222 36.41 26.04 5.12
N GLU A 223 37.64 25.79 4.67
CA GLU A 223 38.46 24.64 5.04
C GLU A 223 38.56 24.47 6.56
N GLU A 224 38.87 25.56 7.28
CA GLU A 224 38.94 25.56 8.75
C GLU A 224 37.61 25.15 9.40
N VAL A 225 36.48 25.67 8.90
CA VAL A 225 35.14 25.33 9.41
C VAL A 225 34.86 23.85 9.18
N PHE A 226 35.13 23.33 7.99
CA PHE A 226 34.89 21.92 7.64
C PHE A 226 35.75 20.98 8.49
N LYS A 227 37.06 21.23 8.61
CA LYS A 227 37.96 20.44 9.48
C LYS A 227 37.46 20.42 10.93
N THR A 228 36.99 21.55 11.43
CA THR A 228 36.46 21.65 12.80
C THR A 228 35.18 20.82 12.97
N VAL A 229 34.25 20.89 12.02
CA VAL A 229 33.02 20.08 12.04
C VAL A 229 33.36 18.59 11.97
N LEU A 230 34.23 18.17 11.05
CA LEU A 230 34.67 16.79 10.88
C LEU A 230 35.27 16.21 12.16
N ARG A 231 36.25 16.91 12.77
CA ARG A 231 36.86 16.49 14.04
C ARG A 231 35.81 16.19 15.10
N LEU A 232 34.82 17.07 15.24
CA LEU A 232 33.76 16.92 16.23
C LEU A 232 32.77 15.80 15.89
N GLN A 233 32.53 15.53 14.62
CA GLN A 233 31.66 14.43 14.19
C GLN A 233 32.35 13.07 14.37
N TYR A 234 33.63 12.94 14.08
CA TYR A 234 34.39 11.71 14.37
C TYR A 234 34.34 11.34 15.86
N LEU A 235 34.43 12.32 16.76
CA LEU A 235 34.27 12.08 18.21
C LEU A 235 32.87 11.56 18.57
N LYS A 236 31.81 12.12 17.97
CA LYS A 236 30.44 11.63 18.16
C LYS A 236 30.25 10.22 17.58
N GLN A 237 30.76 9.99 16.37
CA GLN A 237 30.70 8.71 15.67
C GLN A 237 31.29 7.60 16.54
N LYS A 238 32.52 7.78 17.06
CA LYS A 238 33.16 6.83 17.99
C LYS A 238 32.29 6.52 19.21
N LYS A 239 31.67 7.54 19.82
CA LYS A 239 30.74 7.34 20.94
C LYS A 239 29.51 6.52 20.52
N HIS A 240 28.96 6.77 19.34
CA HIS A 240 27.81 6.04 18.81
C HIS A 240 28.15 4.61 18.40
N GLN A 241 29.33 4.37 17.83
CA GLN A 241 29.88 3.03 17.56
C GLN A 241 29.97 2.22 18.85
N GLN A 242 30.56 2.78 19.91
CA GLN A 242 30.64 2.09 21.21
C GLN A 242 29.26 1.75 21.76
N ALA A 243 28.31 2.68 21.69
CA ALA A 243 26.95 2.45 22.12
C ALA A 243 26.26 1.33 21.31
N LEU A 244 26.51 1.29 20.00
CA LEU A 244 26.01 0.25 19.10
C LEU A 244 26.59 -1.12 19.45
N LEU A 245 27.91 -1.25 19.54
CA LEU A 245 28.60 -2.50 19.92
C LEU A 245 28.14 -3.06 21.26
N THR A 246 27.84 -2.17 22.22
CA THR A 246 27.42 -2.57 23.56
C THR A 246 25.94 -3.02 23.59
N LYS A 247 25.05 -2.33 22.86
CA LYS A 247 23.59 -2.47 23.05
C LYS A 247 22.90 -3.28 21.97
N LEU A 248 23.41 -3.29 20.74
CA LEU A 248 22.75 -3.95 19.62
C LEU A 248 22.75 -5.49 19.76
N PRO A 249 23.84 -6.16 20.22
CA PRO A 249 23.84 -7.62 20.36
C PRO A 249 22.68 -8.15 21.22
N GLU A 250 22.37 -7.46 22.31
CA GLU A 250 21.25 -7.77 23.20
C GLU A 250 19.87 -7.66 22.53
N MET A 251 19.74 -6.80 21.50
CA MET A 251 18.50 -6.59 20.76
C MET A 251 18.31 -7.53 19.57
N ILE A 252 19.36 -8.26 19.17
CA ILE A 252 19.36 -9.17 18.00
C ILE A 252 19.69 -10.63 18.35
N LYS A 253 19.58 -11.01 19.63
CA LYS A 253 19.65 -12.40 20.10
C LYS A 253 18.63 -13.31 19.42
N ASP A 254 18.93 -14.60 19.34
CA ASP A 254 18.07 -15.61 18.70
C ASP A 254 16.71 -15.77 19.39
N ALA A 255 16.61 -15.47 20.70
CA ALA A 255 15.32 -15.40 21.40
C ALA A 255 14.35 -14.42 20.71
N HIS A 256 14.85 -13.35 20.09
CA HIS A 256 14.04 -12.37 19.37
C HIS A 256 13.58 -12.89 18.01
N MET A 257 14.36 -13.76 17.36
CA MET A 257 13.92 -14.48 16.16
C MET A 257 12.72 -15.38 16.47
N LYS A 258 12.76 -16.10 17.61
CA LYS A 258 11.63 -16.95 18.05
C LYS A 258 10.36 -16.13 18.27
N GLN A 259 10.47 -14.96 18.90
CA GLN A 259 9.33 -14.06 19.10
C GLN A 259 8.80 -13.48 17.78
N TRP A 260 9.69 -13.20 16.82
CA TRP A 260 9.28 -12.76 15.49
C TRP A 260 8.50 -13.86 14.76
N HIS A 261 8.98 -15.11 14.77
CA HIS A 261 8.24 -16.23 14.19
C HIS A 261 6.90 -16.46 14.89
N PHE A 262 6.85 -16.36 16.21
CA PHE A 262 5.58 -16.41 16.94
C PHE A 262 4.60 -15.32 16.47
N PHE A 263 5.06 -14.08 16.34
CA PHE A 263 4.25 -13.00 15.77
C PHE A 263 3.72 -13.36 14.37
N LEU A 264 4.57 -13.88 13.49
CA LEU A 264 4.17 -14.25 12.12
C LEU A 264 3.13 -15.38 12.07
N GLU A 265 3.26 -16.40 12.91
CA GLU A 265 2.35 -17.56 12.89
C GLU A 265 1.04 -17.29 13.65
N SER A 266 1.12 -16.62 14.80
CA SER A 266 0.01 -16.54 15.76
C SER A 266 -0.70 -15.19 15.77
N GLU A 267 0.01 -14.10 15.55
CA GLU A 267 -0.54 -12.74 15.74
C GLU A 267 -0.85 -12.05 14.41
N LEU A 268 -0.01 -12.21 13.40
CA LEU A 268 -0.19 -11.61 12.08
C LEU A 268 -1.57 -11.90 11.45
N PRO A 269 -2.13 -13.13 11.50
CA PRO A 269 -3.45 -13.40 10.96
C PRO A 269 -4.56 -12.47 11.50
N LEU A 270 -4.43 -11.98 12.75
CA LEU A 270 -5.39 -11.06 13.36
C LEU A 270 -5.36 -9.66 12.74
N PHE A 271 -4.24 -9.28 12.10
CA PHE A 271 -4.04 -7.97 11.49
C PHE A 271 -4.16 -7.98 9.97
N SER A 272 -3.83 -9.09 9.31
CA SER A 272 -3.86 -9.22 7.85
C SER A 272 -5.19 -9.72 7.31
N ARG A 273 -6.00 -10.43 8.12
CA ARG A 273 -7.29 -10.98 7.68
C ARG A 273 -8.26 -9.85 7.28
N PHE A 274 -8.69 -9.86 6.01
CA PHE A 274 -9.58 -8.84 5.42
C PHE A 274 -9.02 -7.43 5.53
N PHE A 275 -7.72 -7.26 5.29
CA PHE A 275 -7.07 -5.97 5.42
C PHE A 275 -7.63 -4.97 4.37
N PRO A 276 -8.20 -3.82 4.78
CA PRO A 276 -8.84 -2.88 3.87
C PRO A 276 -7.80 -2.01 3.16
N LEU A 277 -7.09 -2.60 2.19
CA LEU A 277 -5.95 -2.00 1.50
C LEU A 277 -6.30 -0.63 0.91
N LYS A 278 -7.37 -0.56 0.11
CA LYS A 278 -7.78 0.64 -0.62
C LYS A 278 -8.02 1.80 0.34
N ASP A 279 -8.89 1.61 1.33
CA ASP A 279 -9.24 2.64 2.30
C ASP A 279 -8.03 3.12 3.11
N ARG A 280 -7.12 2.20 3.47
CA ARG A 280 -5.90 2.56 4.22
C ARG A 280 -4.91 3.33 3.36
N LEU A 281 -4.70 2.95 2.09
CA LEU A 281 -3.87 3.71 1.16
C LEU A 281 -4.46 5.10 0.92
N GLU A 282 -5.75 5.21 0.63
CA GLU A 282 -6.44 6.50 0.43
C GLU A 282 -6.32 7.42 1.65
N LYS A 283 -6.45 6.85 2.86
CA LYS A 283 -6.24 7.59 4.12
C LYS A 283 -4.81 8.10 4.26
N LYS A 284 -3.80 7.28 3.90
CA LYS A 284 -2.39 7.68 3.92
C LYS A 284 -2.12 8.78 2.91
N GLU A 285 -2.64 8.67 1.69
CA GLU A 285 -2.52 9.73 0.69
C GLU A 285 -3.21 11.03 1.12
N SER A 286 -4.39 10.94 1.73
CA SER A 286 -5.08 12.11 2.28
C SER A 286 -4.23 12.81 3.35
N THR A 287 -3.54 12.03 4.19
CA THR A 287 -2.61 12.54 5.21
C THR A 287 -1.40 13.22 4.56
N TYR A 288 -0.83 12.61 3.52
CA TYR A 288 0.25 13.20 2.72
C TYR A 288 -0.19 14.54 2.10
N ARG A 289 -1.33 14.58 1.39
CA ARG A 289 -1.87 15.81 0.77
C ARG A 289 -2.09 16.92 1.80
N LYS A 290 -2.61 16.61 2.98
CA LYS A 290 -2.77 17.58 4.08
C LYS A 290 -1.42 18.10 4.57
N THR A 291 -0.44 17.22 4.71
CA THR A 291 0.92 17.57 5.15
C THR A 291 1.60 18.49 4.13
N PHE A 292 1.46 18.19 2.84
CA PHE A 292 2.00 19.00 1.75
C PHE A 292 1.36 20.39 1.70
N ARG A 293 0.03 20.49 1.77
CA ARG A 293 -0.68 21.79 1.82
C ARG A 293 -0.25 22.64 3.01
N ARG A 294 -0.03 22.02 4.17
CA ARG A 294 0.49 22.71 5.36
C ARG A 294 1.89 23.27 5.11
N TYR A 295 2.77 22.48 4.48
CA TYR A 295 4.09 22.95 4.07
C TYR A 295 4.00 24.14 3.12
N GLU A 296 3.18 24.07 2.07
CA GLU A 296 2.96 25.17 1.12
C GLU A 296 2.50 26.45 1.82
N SER A 297 1.51 26.36 2.70
CA SER A 297 1.01 27.52 3.46
C SER A 297 2.07 28.15 4.38
N ILE A 298 2.90 27.33 5.05
CA ILE A 298 3.99 27.82 5.90
C ILE A 298 5.10 28.46 5.05
N LYS A 299 5.43 27.84 3.91
CA LYS A 299 6.38 28.38 2.94
C LYS A 299 5.94 29.76 2.46
N ASP A 300 4.68 29.93 2.06
CA ASP A 300 4.19 31.20 1.51
C ASP A 300 4.24 32.32 2.55
N ARG A 301 4.02 32.00 3.83
CA ARG A 301 4.06 32.96 4.93
C ARG A 301 5.48 33.34 5.36
N HIS A 302 6.42 32.40 5.34
CA HIS A 302 7.72 32.56 5.99
C HIS A 302 8.92 32.51 5.03
N GLY A 303 8.70 32.16 3.77
CA GLY A 303 9.75 31.90 2.79
C GLY A 303 10.35 30.49 2.90
N TRP A 304 11.17 30.14 1.91
CA TRP A 304 11.71 28.80 1.66
C TRP A 304 12.70 28.32 2.74
N THR A 305 13.59 29.21 3.17
CA THR A 305 14.71 28.87 4.06
C THR A 305 14.39 29.02 5.55
N HIS A 306 13.17 29.46 5.88
CA HIS A 306 12.78 29.67 7.27
C HIS A 306 12.67 28.34 8.04
N ALA A 307 13.10 28.34 9.30
CA ALA A 307 13.18 27.12 10.11
C ALA A 307 11.83 26.36 10.23
N ARG A 308 10.71 27.09 10.29
CA ARG A 308 9.36 26.48 10.29
C ARG A 308 9.01 25.81 8.96
N THR A 309 9.40 26.41 7.84
CA THR A 309 9.21 25.85 6.49
C THR A 309 10.00 24.56 6.33
N LEU A 310 11.27 24.58 6.72
CA LEU A 310 12.14 23.40 6.67
C LEU A 310 11.70 22.28 7.62
N ALA A 311 11.08 22.62 8.76
CA ALA A 311 10.45 21.64 9.63
C ALA A 311 9.22 20.99 8.99
N ALA A 312 8.33 21.79 8.37
CA ALA A 312 7.17 21.25 7.67
C ALA A 312 7.56 20.40 6.44
N LEU A 313 8.60 20.79 5.72
CA LEU A 313 9.14 20.00 4.61
C LEU A 313 9.72 18.65 5.09
N HIS A 314 10.32 18.61 6.28
CA HIS A 314 10.77 17.35 6.86
C HIS A 314 9.61 16.39 7.09
N ASP A 315 8.45 16.89 7.54
CA ASP A 315 7.24 16.07 7.69
C ASP A 315 6.76 15.52 6.34
N VAL A 316 6.78 16.35 5.28
CA VAL A 316 6.50 15.91 3.90
C VAL A 316 7.45 14.78 3.50
N ARG A 317 8.76 14.95 3.72
CA ARG A 317 9.78 13.93 3.41
C ARG A 317 9.53 12.61 4.13
N LEU A 318 9.12 12.63 5.40
CA LEU A 318 8.79 11.41 6.13
C LEU A 318 7.60 10.69 5.48
N GLN A 319 6.55 11.43 5.13
CA GLN A 319 5.38 10.88 4.45
C GLN A 319 5.70 10.38 3.03
N THR A 320 6.51 11.09 2.24
CA THR A 320 6.98 10.63 0.92
C THR A 320 7.69 9.28 1.01
N LYS A 321 8.61 9.12 1.98
CA LYS A 321 9.32 7.85 2.19
C LYS A 321 8.37 6.72 2.58
N GLU A 322 7.43 7.02 3.48
CA GLU A 322 6.40 6.07 3.89
C GLU A 322 5.56 5.63 2.68
N MET A 323 5.00 6.57 1.92
CA MET A 323 4.18 6.27 0.74
C MET A 323 4.93 5.45 -0.31
N ARG A 324 6.21 5.78 -0.57
CA ARG A 324 7.06 4.98 -1.45
C ARG A 324 7.16 3.53 -0.99
N TYR A 325 7.40 3.29 0.30
CA TYR A 325 7.50 1.92 0.83
C TYR A 325 6.16 1.21 0.76
N LEU A 326 5.06 1.88 1.12
CA LEU A 326 3.73 1.28 1.06
C LEU A 326 3.42 0.81 -0.36
N TYR A 327 3.51 1.70 -1.35
CA TYR A 327 3.25 1.34 -2.75
C TYR A 327 4.14 0.21 -3.25
N LYS A 328 5.44 0.24 -2.96
CA LYS A 328 6.40 -0.81 -3.35
C LYS A 328 5.98 -2.20 -2.85
N TYR A 329 5.62 -2.31 -1.59
CA TYR A 329 5.38 -3.61 -0.96
C TYR A 329 3.94 -4.07 -1.12
N THR A 330 2.96 -3.16 -1.04
CA THR A 330 1.56 -3.55 -1.21
C THR A 330 1.23 -3.92 -2.65
N SER A 331 1.89 -3.31 -3.65
CA SER A 331 1.72 -3.71 -5.06
C SER A 331 2.12 -5.16 -5.27
N SER A 332 3.22 -5.60 -4.63
CA SER A 332 3.68 -6.98 -4.66
C SER A 332 2.75 -7.93 -3.87
N ILE A 333 2.33 -7.55 -2.66
CA ILE A 333 1.47 -8.39 -1.80
C ILE A 333 0.07 -8.60 -2.43
N TYR A 334 -0.48 -7.58 -3.09
CA TYR A 334 -1.85 -7.60 -3.63
C TYR A 334 -1.92 -7.64 -5.16
N GLN A 335 -0.77 -7.73 -5.83
CA GLN A 335 -0.66 -7.85 -7.29
C GLN A 335 -1.42 -6.75 -8.07
N PHE A 336 -1.38 -5.51 -7.57
CA PHE A 336 -1.93 -4.34 -8.27
C PHE A 336 -0.82 -3.45 -8.83
N ASP A 337 -1.12 -2.63 -9.83
CA ASP A 337 -0.17 -1.66 -10.37
C ASP A 337 0.00 -0.45 -9.45
N GLY A 338 0.95 -0.55 -8.53
CA GLY A 338 1.39 0.56 -7.68
C GLY A 338 2.62 1.30 -8.21
N ASN A 339 3.16 0.91 -9.37
CA ASN A 339 4.48 1.37 -9.84
C ASN A 339 4.49 2.86 -10.14
N ARG A 340 3.42 3.37 -10.76
CA ARG A 340 3.28 4.81 -11.04
C ARG A 340 3.36 5.64 -9.77
N SER A 341 2.65 5.23 -8.71
CA SER A 341 2.66 5.93 -7.43
C SER A 341 4.01 5.78 -6.72
N GLU A 342 4.60 4.58 -6.70
CA GLU A 342 5.95 4.39 -6.14
C GLU A 342 6.97 5.31 -6.82
N GLU A 343 6.99 5.35 -8.16
CA GLU A 343 7.96 6.11 -8.94
C GLU A 343 7.81 7.62 -8.70
N LEU A 344 6.58 8.13 -8.59
CA LEU A 344 6.33 9.52 -8.19
C LEU A 344 7.01 9.86 -6.86
N TYR A 345 6.75 9.10 -5.80
CA TYR A 345 7.37 9.38 -4.49
C TYR A 345 8.89 9.16 -4.50
N LYS A 346 9.38 8.23 -5.34
CA LYS A 346 10.80 7.97 -5.52
C LYS A 346 11.52 9.14 -6.20
N GLN A 347 10.91 9.81 -7.17
CA GLN A 347 11.45 11.01 -7.84
C GLN A 347 11.54 12.21 -6.89
N MET A 348 10.56 12.38 -6.00
CA MET A 348 10.57 13.48 -5.02
C MET A 348 11.59 13.27 -3.90
N GLN A 349 11.90 12.01 -3.55
CA GLN A 349 12.69 11.69 -2.36
C GLN A 349 14.12 12.26 -2.39
N PRO A 350 14.90 12.22 -3.49
CA PRO A 350 16.22 12.84 -3.58
C PRO A 350 16.20 14.31 -3.22
N LEU A 351 15.36 15.13 -3.87
CA LEU A 351 15.26 16.57 -3.62
C LEU A 351 14.92 16.90 -2.16
N LEU A 352 13.96 16.16 -1.59
CA LEU A 352 13.58 16.30 -0.19
C LEU A 352 14.72 15.87 0.76
N GLY A 353 15.47 14.83 0.40
CA GLY A 353 16.67 14.39 1.11
C GLY A 353 17.72 15.48 1.13
N ASP A 354 18.04 15.98 -0.05
CA ASP A 354 19.01 17.02 -0.31
C ASP A 354 18.74 18.31 0.46
N ILE A 355 17.51 18.83 0.44
CA ILE A 355 17.13 20.02 1.20
C ILE A 355 17.28 19.78 2.71
N ASN A 356 16.86 18.60 3.19
CA ASN A 356 16.98 18.26 4.60
C ASN A 356 18.44 18.18 5.05
N ASP A 357 19.31 17.64 4.19
CA ASP A 357 20.72 17.46 4.54
C ASP A 357 21.43 18.82 4.63
N ARG A 358 21.19 19.76 3.70
CA ARG A 358 21.73 21.15 3.80
C ARG A 358 21.24 21.86 5.06
N ARG A 359 19.96 21.68 5.43
CA ARG A 359 19.41 22.20 6.70
C ARG A 359 20.16 21.61 7.90
N ASP A 360 20.39 20.30 7.92
CA ASP A 360 21.10 19.65 9.02
C ASP A 360 22.56 20.11 9.09
N TRP A 361 23.21 20.39 7.95
CA TRP A 361 24.55 20.99 7.89
C TRP A 361 24.59 22.41 8.49
N LEU A 362 23.65 23.28 8.09
CA LEU A 362 23.50 24.62 8.66
C LEU A 362 23.35 24.57 10.18
N ARG A 363 22.50 23.66 10.68
CA ARG A 363 22.27 23.46 12.11
C ARG A 363 23.56 23.04 12.83
N GLU A 364 24.33 22.12 12.27
CA GLU A 364 25.60 21.70 12.88
C GLU A 364 26.62 22.85 12.89
N ILE A 365 26.79 23.58 11.79
CA ILE A 365 27.72 24.72 11.73
C ILE A 365 27.35 25.77 12.79
N HIS A 366 26.08 26.15 12.89
CA HIS A 366 25.63 27.15 13.89
C HIS A 366 25.81 26.65 15.32
N LYS A 367 25.47 25.39 15.60
CA LYS A 367 25.67 24.78 16.92
C LYS A 367 27.15 24.73 17.32
N LYS A 368 28.06 24.59 16.35
CA LYS A 368 29.50 24.57 16.61
C LYS A 368 30.12 25.96 16.71
N LYS A 369 29.59 26.96 16.00
CA LYS A 369 30.00 28.38 16.16
C LYS A 369 29.99 28.79 17.64
N VAL A 370 28.93 28.41 18.36
CA VAL A 370 28.78 28.68 19.80
C VAL A 370 29.85 27.98 20.66
N LYS A 371 30.37 26.83 20.21
CA LYS A 371 31.26 25.97 21.01
C LYS A 371 32.75 26.13 20.70
N THR A 372 33.14 26.53 19.49
CA THR A 372 34.54 26.38 19.03
C THR A 372 35.17 27.64 18.44
N ARG A 373 34.65 28.85 18.74
CA ARG A 373 35.18 30.13 18.21
C ARG A 373 35.43 30.10 16.68
N LEU A 374 34.55 29.44 15.92
CA LEU A 374 34.65 29.41 14.46
C LEU A 374 34.68 30.82 13.89
N SER A 375 35.44 31.02 12.80
CA SER A 375 35.48 32.30 12.11
C SER A 375 34.06 32.73 11.72
N GLN A 376 33.63 33.89 12.23
CA GLN A 376 32.27 34.39 11.99
C GLN A 376 32.00 34.56 10.49
N ASN A 377 33.02 34.99 9.75
CA ASN A 377 32.96 35.18 8.31
C ASN A 377 32.78 33.85 7.55
N GLY A 378 33.58 32.82 7.86
CA GLY A 378 33.44 31.50 7.23
C GLY A 378 32.07 30.87 7.44
N VAL A 379 31.52 30.97 8.66
CA VAL A 379 30.16 30.50 8.97
C VAL A 379 29.09 31.27 8.18
N GLN A 380 29.23 32.59 8.02
CA GLN A 380 28.29 33.40 7.25
C GLN A 380 28.32 33.05 5.76
N ILE A 381 29.51 32.87 5.18
CA ILE A 381 29.69 32.47 3.78
C ILE A 381 29.00 31.13 3.50
N LEU A 382 29.29 30.11 4.32
CA LEU A 382 28.66 28.79 4.17
C LEU A 382 27.14 28.83 4.39
N SER A 383 26.69 29.67 5.32
CA SER A 383 25.25 29.85 5.55
C SER A 383 24.53 30.39 4.32
N ARG A 384 25.16 31.33 3.60
CA ARG A 384 24.61 31.86 2.35
C ARG A 384 24.56 30.80 1.26
N ILE A 385 25.67 30.08 1.04
CA ILE A 385 25.77 29.02 0.00
C ILE A 385 24.66 27.96 0.20
N PHE A 386 24.55 27.39 1.40
CA PHE A 386 23.54 26.35 1.63
C PHE A 386 22.10 26.87 1.55
N ASN A 387 21.83 28.13 1.91
CA ASN A 387 20.51 28.71 1.74
C ASN A 387 20.15 28.90 0.25
N GLU A 388 21.12 29.28 -0.59
CA GLU A 388 20.94 29.38 -2.04
C GLU A 388 20.69 27.99 -2.66
N GLU A 389 21.42 26.96 -2.23
CA GLU A 389 21.19 25.58 -2.67
C GLU A 389 19.79 25.07 -2.27
N ILE A 390 19.39 25.30 -1.02
CA ILE A 390 18.05 24.95 -0.51
C ILE A 390 16.98 25.61 -1.38
N TYR A 391 17.14 26.90 -1.68
CA TYR A 391 16.21 27.63 -2.54
C TYR A 391 16.12 27.05 -3.95
N ARG A 392 17.26 26.70 -4.56
CA ARG A 392 17.30 26.07 -5.89
C ARG A 392 16.59 24.72 -5.90
N LEU A 393 16.89 23.85 -4.95
CA LEU A 393 16.27 22.51 -4.82
C LEU A 393 14.77 22.61 -4.59
N HIS A 394 14.32 23.61 -3.84
CA HIS A 394 12.91 23.88 -3.64
C HIS A 394 12.18 24.25 -4.93
N LYS A 395 12.79 25.07 -5.80
CA LYS A 395 12.22 25.38 -7.11
C LYS A 395 12.08 24.14 -7.99
N GLU A 396 13.06 23.24 -7.92
CA GLU A 396 13.02 21.98 -8.64
C GLU A 396 11.91 21.07 -8.12
N LEU A 397 11.76 20.97 -6.79
CA LEU A 397 10.72 20.17 -6.16
C LEU A 397 9.30 20.60 -6.57
N VAL A 398 9.06 21.90 -6.76
CA VAL A 398 7.74 22.42 -7.19
C VAL A 398 7.44 22.16 -8.67
N ARG A 399 8.45 21.81 -9.48
CA ARG A 399 8.26 21.45 -10.89
C ARG A 399 7.85 19.98 -11.09
N LEU A 400 8.07 19.14 -10.09
CA LEU A 400 7.60 17.75 -10.03
C LEU A 400 6.15 17.71 -9.54
#